data_AF-A0A4U5UYB5-F1
#
_entry.id   AF-A0A4U5UYB5-F1
#
_cell.length_a   1.000
_cell.length_b   1.000
_cell.length_c   1.000
_cell.angle_alpha   90.00
_cell.angle_beta   90.00
_cell.angle_gamma   90.00
#
_symmetry.space_group_name_H-M   'P 1'
#
loop_
_entity.id
_entity.type
_entity.pdbx_description
1 polymer ?
#
loop_
_entity_poly.entity_id
_entity_poly.type
_entity_poly.pdbx_seq_one_letter_code
_entity_poly.pdbx_strand_id
1 'polypeptide(L)'
;MVGAFFWGGMSDKVGRRQCLLICMSTNGFFAFLSSFVQGYGLFLLCRVVAGFGIGGAVPIVFSFFAEVLSREKRGEHLSWLCMFWMIGEIYASAMAWAIIPHYGWSFSMGSAYQFHSWRVFVVVCALPCVCAVVALTFMPESPRFYLEVGKHDEAWMILKQIHDTNMRARGQPGESLHCECLSLRRPVLAGLPDAYGSKEAYILPPLGQVNRIKIPKQLDELVEMESESANRVSKFFFRIKTEIHGIYLNLMKCFNYPMRENMTRLAIVWFTLSFGYYGLSVWFPDVIKHLQADDYASKVQIHRNERIEDFTFNFTLENQIHKNGLFINDRFINMKLKSVTFIDSTFRNCQFDDVTSVGSFFRNCTFIDAFFFNTDIDESKLLDGTEVVNSTFTHNKTGCQMTFDDDYSAYWVYFINFLGTLAVLPGNIVSALLMDKIGRLSMLGGSMVLSGISCFFLWFGTSESMMIFMLCLYNGLSISCLELPGCSHD
;
A
#
# COMPACT_ATOMS: atom_id res chain seq x y z
N MET A 1 -13.05 3.09 6.80
CA MET A 1 -14.36 2.43 6.98
C MET A 1 -15.51 3.42 7.10
N VAL A 2 -15.55 4.29 8.12
CA VAL A 2 -16.64 5.28 8.29
C VAL A 2 -16.85 6.14 7.05
N GLY A 3 -15.77 6.59 6.41
CA GLY A 3 -15.82 7.33 5.15
C GLY A 3 -16.52 6.57 4.02
N ALA A 4 -16.28 5.26 3.87
CA ALA A 4 -16.90 4.45 2.82
C ALA A 4 -18.43 4.41 2.98
N PHE A 5 -18.91 4.24 4.21
CA PHE A 5 -20.35 4.21 4.51
C PHE A 5 -21.01 5.56 4.25
N PHE A 6 -20.40 6.65 4.74
CA PHE A 6 -20.95 8.00 4.59
C PHE A 6 -20.93 8.47 3.14
N TRP A 7 -19.76 8.41 2.50
CA TRP A 7 -19.58 8.88 1.12
C TRP A 7 -20.26 7.99 0.10
N GLY A 8 -20.40 6.68 0.38
CA GLY A 8 -21.20 5.77 -0.43
C GLY A 8 -22.64 6.26 -0.55
N GLY A 9 -23.33 6.47 0.57
CA GLY A 9 -24.71 6.99 0.57
C GLY A 9 -24.82 8.44 0.08
N MET A 10 -23.77 9.26 0.26
CA MET A 10 -23.75 10.63 -0.28
C MET A 10 -23.60 10.66 -1.80
N SER A 11 -22.86 9.70 -2.38
CA SER A 11 -22.59 9.63 -3.82
C SER A 11 -23.85 9.42 -4.66
N ASP A 12 -24.85 8.73 -4.11
CA ASP A 12 -26.14 8.54 -4.76
C ASP A 12 -27.01 9.81 -4.75
N LYS A 13 -26.81 10.72 -3.78
CA LYS A 13 -27.60 11.96 -3.64
C LYS A 13 -26.98 13.16 -4.34
N VAL A 14 -25.67 13.35 -4.16
CA VAL A 14 -24.94 14.55 -4.60
C VAL A 14 -24.31 14.35 -5.98
N GLY A 15 -24.12 13.10 -6.40
CA GLY A 15 -23.40 12.74 -7.61
C GLY A 15 -22.04 12.13 -7.28
N ARG A 16 -21.58 11.25 -8.17
CA ARG A 16 -20.38 10.45 -7.97
C ARG A 16 -19.12 11.30 -8.17
N ARG A 17 -19.07 12.14 -9.20
CA ARG A 17 -17.93 13.04 -9.46
C ARG A 17 -17.81 14.10 -8.37
N GLN A 18 -18.93 14.71 -7.96
CA GLN A 18 -18.89 15.76 -6.92
C GLN A 18 -18.39 15.18 -5.58
N CYS A 19 -18.84 14.00 -5.19
CA CYS A 19 -18.33 13.33 -3.99
C CYS A 19 -16.84 12.99 -4.11
N LEU A 20 -16.38 12.50 -5.27
CA LEU A 20 -14.95 12.24 -5.51
C LEU A 20 -14.10 13.51 -5.38
N LEU A 21 -14.56 14.63 -5.93
CA LEU A 21 -13.87 15.93 -5.80
C LEU A 21 -13.72 16.35 -4.34
N ILE A 22 -14.79 16.23 -3.54
CA ILE A 22 -14.75 16.59 -2.12
C ILE A 22 -13.82 15.65 -1.34
N CYS A 23 -13.89 14.33 -1.58
CA CYS A 23 -13.02 13.34 -0.95
C CYS A 23 -11.54 13.61 -1.23
N MET A 24 -11.17 13.84 -2.50
CA MET A 24 -9.77 14.09 -2.89
C MET A 24 -9.26 15.42 -2.36
N SER A 25 -10.09 16.46 -2.39
CA SER A 25 -9.72 17.78 -1.87
C SER A 25 -9.50 17.74 -0.36
N THR A 26 -10.39 17.04 0.37
CA THR A 26 -10.26 16.82 1.81
C THR A 26 -8.99 16.02 2.11
N ASN A 27 -8.74 14.93 1.38
CA ASN A 27 -7.51 14.15 1.54
C ASN A 27 -6.25 15.00 1.30
N GLY A 28 -6.16 15.66 0.15
CA GLY A 28 -4.98 16.45 -0.22
C GLY A 28 -4.71 17.60 0.75
N PHE A 29 -5.75 18.36 1.13
CA PHE A 29 -5.62 19.50 2.05
C PHE A 29 -5.19 19.07 3.45
N PHE A 30 -5.85 18.08 4.05
CA PHE A 30 -5.51 17.63 5.40
C PHE A 30 -4.22 16.81 5.46
N ALA A 31 -3.87 16.07 4.39
CA ALA A 31 -2.57 15.41 4.28
C ALA A 31 -1.44 16.44 4.22
N PHE A 32 -1.57 17.48 3.39
CA PHE A 32 -0.61 18.58 3.31
C PHE A 32 -0.50 19.31 4.66
N LEU A 33 -1.62 19.67 5.28
CA LEU A 33 -1.64 20.33 6.58
C LEU A 33 -0.95 19.49 7.67
N SER A 34 -1.15 18.16 7.65
CA SER A 34 -0.53 17.25 8.63
C SER A 34 1.01 17.29 8.61
N SER A 35 1.62 17.64 7.49
CA SER A 35 3.08 17.75 7.37
C SER A 35 3.67 18.93 8.15
N PHE A 36 2.89 19.99 8.41
CA PHE A 36 3.31 21.19 9.15
C PHE A 36 2.93 21.15 10.62
N VAL A 37 2.02 20.26 11.02
CA VAL A 37 1.54 20.17 12.40
C VAL A 37 2.59 19.51 13.30
N GLN A 38 2.98 20.20 14.38
CA GLN A 38 3.93 19.71 15.38
C GLN A 38 3.25 19.01 16.57
N GLY A 39 1.98 19.33 16.86
CA GLY A 39 1.23 18.70 17.96
C GLY A 39 0.69 17.32 17.57
N TYR A 40 1.02 16.29 18.36
CA TYR A 40 0.58 14.91 18.12
C TYR A 40 -0.95 14.78 17.96
N GLY A 41 -1.73 15.42 18.84
CA GLY A 41 -3.20 15.37 18.78
C GLY A 41 -3.78 16.00 17.51
N LEU A 42 -3.30 17.19 17.13
CA LEU A 42 -3.75 17.86 15.90
C LEU A 42 -3.30 17.11 14.65
N PHE A 43 -2.11 16.49 14.69
CA PHE A 43 -1.59 15.64 13.63
C PHE A 43 -2.49 14.43 13.40
N LEU A 44 -2.86 13.70 14.47
CA LEU A 44 -3.79 12.59 14.39
C LEU A 44 -5.16 13.03 13.86
N LEU A 45 -5.69 14.16 14.35
CA LEU A 45 -6.97 14.69 13.86
C LEU A 45 -6.94 14.96 12.35
N CYS A 46 -5.88 15.60 11.85
CA CYS A 46 -5.71 15.82 10.41
C CYS A 46 -5.68 14.49 9.63
N ARG A 47 -5.04 13.45 10.17
CA ARG A 47 -5.01 12.12 9.53
C ARG A 47 -6.34 11.40 9.53
N VAL A 48 -7.11 11.51 10.61
CA VAL A 48 -8.46 10.95 10.68
C VAL A 48 -9.35 11.59 9.61
N VAL A 49 -9.27 12.92 9.44
CA VAL A 49 -10.06 13.64 8.43
C VAL A 49 -9.59 13.31 7.00
N ALA A 50 -8.28 13.21 6.76
CA ALA A 50 -7.75 12.78 5.47
C ALA A 50 -8.18 11.33 5.13
N GLY A 51 -8.10 10.42 6.10
CA GLY A 51 -8.53 9.02 5.98
C GLY A 51 -10.04 8.88 5.77
N PHE A 52 -10.85 9.79 6.30
CA PHE A 52 -12.28 9.86 5.99
C PHE A 52 -12.54 10.15 4.50
N GLY A 53 -11.74 11.03 3.89
CA GLY A 53 -11.79 11.30 2.44
C GLY A 53 -11.37 10.09 1.59
N ILE A 54 -10.21 9.49 1.88
CA ILE A 54 -9.71 8.31 1.15
C ILE A 54 -10.69 7.14 1.23
N GLY A 55 -11.24 6.89 2.43
CA GLY A 55 -12.17 5.79 2.65
C GLY A 55 -13.45 5.89 1.80
N GLY A 56 -13.90 7.10 1.47
CA GLY A 56 -15.02 7.32 0.57
C GLY A 56 -14.66 7.24 -0.91
N ALA A 57 -13.45 7.64 -1.27
CA ALA A 57 -13.03 7.70 -2.67
C ALA A 57 -12.96 6.32 -3.35
N VAL A 58 -12.43 5.31 -2.66
CA VAL A 58 -12.25 3.95 -3.21
C VAL A 58 -13.55 3.36 -3.79
N PRO A 59 -14.66 3.23 -3.02
CA PRO A 59 -15.90 2.67 -3.55
C PRO A 59 -16.55 3.55 -4.63
N ILE A 60 -16.43 4.87 -4.53
CA ILE A 60 -17.06 5.77 -5.51
C ILE A 60 -16.37 5.67 -6.87
N VAL A 61 -15.04 5.56 -6.93
CA VAL A 61 -14.35 5.40 -8.23
C VAL A 61 -14.78 4.09 -8.90
N PHE A 62 -14.89 2.99 -8.15
CA PHE A 62 -15.37 1.72 -8.70
C PHE A 62 -16.80 1.82 -9.27
N SER A 63 -17.72 2.43 -8.52
CA SER A 63 -19.08 2.65 -8.99
C SER A 63 -19.15 3.58 -10.20
N PHE A 64 -18.42 4.69 -10.16
CA PHE A 64 -18.35 5.65 -11.27
C PHE A 64 -17.80 4.99 -12.54
N PHE A 65 -16.74 4.19 -12.42
CA PHE A 65 -16.18 3.47 -13.55
C PHE A 65 -17.16 2.46 -14.14
N ALA A 66 -17.86 1.71 -13.28
CA ALA A 66 -18.84 0.71 -13.70
C ALA A 66 -20.05 1.32 -14.44
N GLU A 67 -20.37 2.60 -14.18
CA GLU A 67 -21.47 3.34 -14.81
C GLU A 67 -21.09 4.01 -16.13
N VAL A 68 -19.83 4.41 -16.30
CA VAL A 68 -19.33 5.06 -17.53
C VAL A 68 -18.97 4.05 -18.62
N LEU A 69 -18.64 2.81 -18.24
CA LEU A 69 -18.22 1.77 -19.19
C LEU A 69 -19.37 0.99 -19.83
N SER A 70 -19.14 0.55 -21.06
CA SER A 70 -20.05 -0.37 -21.76
C SER A 70 -20.05 -1.77 -21.11
N ARG A 71 -21.24 -2.39 -21.06
CA ARG A 71 -21.44 -3.71 -20.42
C ARG A 71 -20.52 -4.81 -20.99
N GLU A 72 -20.20 -4.77 -22.28
CA GLU A 72 -19.42 -5.83 -22.96
C GLU A 72 -17.95 -5.91 -22.51
N LYS A 73 -17.32 -4.79 -22.17
CA LYS A 73 -15.87 -4.75 -21.83
C LYS A 73 -15.58 -4.33 -20.38
N ARG A 74 -16.63 -4.21 -19.56
CA ARG A 74 -16.51 -3.72 -18.18
C ARG A 74 -15.52 -4.53 -17.34
N GLY A 75 -15.52 -5.85 -17.46
CA GLY A 75 -14.64 -6.73 -16.69
C GLY A 75 -13.16 -6.53 -17.00
N GLU A 76 -12.80 -6.46 -18.28
CA GLU A 76 -11.42 -6.29 -18.75
C GLU A 76 -10.84 -4.95 -18.29
N HIS A 77 -11.55 -3.86 -18.57
CA HIS A 77 -11.11 -2.52 -18.20
C HIS A 77 -11.03 -2.29 -16.68
N LEU A 78 -11.86 -2.98 -15.91
CA LEU A 78 -11.86 -2.89 -14.44
C LEU A 78 -10.64 -3.58 -13.84
N SER A 79 -10.21 -4.71 -14.42
CA SER A 79 -8.93 -5.34 -14.06
C SER A 79 -7.74 -4.41 -14.36
N TRP A 80 -7.80 -3.68 -15.48
CA TRP A 80 -6.77 -2.67 -15.82
C TRP A 80 -6.75 -1.48 -14.87
N LEU A 81 -7.90 -1.02 -14.40
CA LEU A 81 -7.97 0.02 -13.38
C LEU A 81 -7.16 -0.41 -12.15
N CYS A 82 -7.34 -1.64 -11.68
CA CYS A 82 -6.62 -2.19 -10.55
C CYS A 82 -5.10 -2.25 -10.74
N MET A 83 -4.61 -2.51 -11.96
CA MET A 83 -3.16 -2.44 -12.24
C MET A 83 -2.57 -1.04 -11.94
N PHE A 84 -3.30 0.04 -12.19
CA PHE A 84 -2.83 1.40 -11.87
C PHE A 84 -2.71 1.65 -10.37
N TRP A 85 -3.54 1.01 -9.54
CA TRP A 85 -3.45 1.07 -8.09
C TRP A 85 -2.15 0.44 -7.58
N MET A 86 -1.81 -0.73 -8.11
CA MET A 86 -0.59 -1.46 -7.77
C MET A 86 0.66 -0.72 -8.20
N ILE A 87 0.64 -0.12 -9.39
CA ILE A 87 1.74 0.73 -9.85
C ILE A 87 1.91 1.93 -8.90
N GLY A 88 0.80 2.49 -8.40
CA GLY A 88 0.82 3.53 -7.36
C GLY A 88 1.41 3.04 -6.04
N GLU A 89 1.11 1.81 -5.64
CA GLU A 89 1.60 1.20 -4.39
C GLU A 89 3.11 0.92 -4.46
N ILE A 90 3.57 0.35 -5.58
CA ILE A 90 5.00 0.11 -5.84
C ILE A 90 5.76 1.43 -5.84
N TYR A 91 5.22 2.46 -6.50
CA TYR A 91 5.84 3.77 -6.51
C TYR A 91 5.87 4.41 -5.11
N ALA A 92 4.78 4.31 -4.34
CA ALA A 92 4.74 4.83 -2.96
C ALA A 92 5.80 4.16 -2.07
N SER A 93 5.92 2.83 -2.16
CA SER A 93 6.94 2.06 -1.42
C SER A 93 8.36 2.37 -1.90
N ALA A 94 8.57 2.56 -3.19
CA ALA A 94 9.86 2.97 -3.75
C ALA A 94 10.26 4.38 -3.28
N MET A 95 9.32 5.32 -3.23
CA MET A 95 9.57 6.67 -2.71
C MET A 95 9.83 6.66 -1.20
N ALA A 96 9.13 5.80 -0.44
CA ALA A 96 9.39 5.63 0.99
C ALA A 96 10.81 5.12 1.22
N TRP A 97 11.22 4.10 0.47
CA TRP A 97 12.57 3.55 0.50
C TRP A 97 13.65 4.55 0.04
N ALA A 98 13.34 5.44 -0.91
CA ALA A 98 14.29 6.43 -1.40
C ALA A 98 14.39 7.69 -0.51
N ILE A 99 13.38 8.03 0.29
CA ILE A 99 13.33 9.30 1.04
C ILE A 99 13.61 9.09 2.53
N ILE A 100 13.05 8.03 3.13
CA ILE A 100 13.02 7.87 4.59
C ILE A 100 14.37 7.40 5.20
N PRO A 101 15.05 6.36 4.67
CA PRO A 101 16.27 5.84 5.29
C PRO A 101 17.49 6.77 5.19
N HIS A 102 17.42 7.86 4.40
CA HIS A 102 18.45 8.89 4.39
C HIS A 102 18.20 9.91 5.51
N TYR A 103 18.47 9.51 6.75
CA TYR A 103 18.26 10.32 7.97
C TYR A 103 19.11 11.60 8.05
N GLY A 104 20.11 11.78 7.18
CA GLY A 104 21.00 12.95 7.18
C GLY A 104 20.41 14.22 6.54
N TRP A 105 19.18 14.20 6.00
CA TRP A 105 18.54 15.33 5.31
C TRP A 105 17.51 16.05 6.20
N SER A 106 17.78 16.21 7.50
CA SER A 106 16.96 17.08 8.36
C SER A 106 17.28 18.55 8.08
N PHE A 107 16.52 19.16 7.18
CA PHE A 107 16.61 20.60 6.96
C PHE A 107 15.92 21.33 8.11
N SER A 108 16.71 21.86 9.05
CA SER A 108 16.20 22.75 10.09
C SER A 108 15.96 24.14 9.47
N MET A 109 14.69 24.49 9.24
CA MET A 109 14.31 25.83 8.79
C MET A 109 14.08 26.71 10.02
N GLY A 110 15.17 27.20 10.61
CA GLY A 110 15.18 28.05 11.81
C GLY A 110 15.17 27.28 13.14
N SER A 111 15.17 27.99 14.28
CA SER A 111 15.30 27.40 15.63
C SER A 111 14.07 26.66 16.15
N ALA A 112 12.93 26.67 15.44
CA ALA A 112 11.65 26.15 15.91
C ALA A 112 11.04 25.03 15.04
N TYR A 113 11.56 24.78 13.83
CA TYR A 113 10.97 23.80 12.90
C TYR A 113 12.00 22.76 12.46
N GLN A 114 11.85 21.55 13.00
CA GLN A 114 12.61 20.36 12.57
C GLN A 114 11.80 19.61 11.50
N PHE A 115 12.23 19.69 10.23
CA PHE A 115 11.67 18.88 9.16
C PHE A 115 12.35 17.52 9.13
N HIS A 116 11.68 16.50 9.65
CA HIS A 116 12.10 15.10 9.50
C HIS A 116 11.74 14.56 8.11
N SER A 117 12.51 13.58 7.61
CA SER A 117 12.37 12.98 6.27
C SER A 117 10.96 12.45 5.98
N TRP A 118 10.25 11.95 6.99
CA TRP A 118 8.88 11.47 6.84
C TRP A 118 7.87 12.59 6.51
N ARG A 119 8.09 13.83 6.96
CA ARG A 119 7.23 14.98 6.61
C ARG A 119 7.37 15.33 5.13
N VAL A 120 8.59 15.22 4.59
CA VAL A 120 8.86 15.40 3.16
C VAL A 120 8.14 14.34 2.33
N PHE A 121 8.20 13.07 2.76
CA PHE A 121 7.45 11.99 2.12
C PHE A 121 5.94 12.30 2.06
N VAL A 122 5.36 12.80 3.15
CA VAL A 122 3.94 13.17 3.20
C VAL A 122 3.58 14.29 2.21
N VAL A 123 4.45 15.30 2.07
CA VAL A 123 4.25 16.38 1.09
C VAL A 123 4.34 15.81 -0.34
N VAL A 124 5.30 14.94 -0.61
CA VAL A 124 5.44 14.26 -1.90
C VAL A 124 4.19 13.43 -2.22
N CYS A 125 3.59 12.76 -1.23
CA CYS A 125 2.32 12.04 -1.40
C CYS A 125 1.10 12.97 -1.63
N ALA A 126 1.14 14.21 -1.15
CA ALA A 126 0.06 15.17 -1.37
C ALA A 126 0.06 15.77 -2.78
N LEU A 127 1.22 15.85 -3.46
CA LEU A 127 1.34 16.42 -4.81
C LEU A 127 0.49 15.68 -5.87
N PRO A 128 0.51 14.34 -5.96
CA PRO A 128 -0.38 13.59 -6.87
C PRO A 128 -1.87 13.88 -6.64
N CYS A 129 -2.30 14.17 -5.41
CA CYS A 129 -3.70 14.47 -5.12
C CYS A 129 -4.19 15.73 -5.87
N VAL A 130 -3.32 16.72 -6.09
CA VAL A 130 -3.65 17.93 -6.86
C VAL A 130 -3.92 17.56 -8.32
N CYS A 131 -3.07 16.72 -8.91
CA CYS A 131 -3.27 16.20 -10.27
C CYS A 131 -4.60 15.45 -10.40
N ALA A 132 -4.98 14.68 -9.37
CA ALA A 132 -6.25 13.95 -9.31
C ALA A 132 -7.46 14.89 -9.30
N VAL A 133 -7.43 15.93 -8.46
CA VAL A 133 -8.49 16.95 -8.41
C VAL A 133 -8.65 17.62 -9.76
N VAL A 134 -7.55 18.06 -10.38
CA VAL A 134 -7.57 18.65 -11.73
C VAL A 134 -8.17 17.68 -12.74
N ALA A 135 -7.75 16.41 -12.76
CA ALA A 135 -8.29 15.39 -13.66
C ALA A 135 -9.81 15.17 -13.48
N LEU A 136 -10.32 15.22 -12.24
CA LEU A 136 -11.74 15.07 -11.92
C LEU A 136 -12.58 16.28 -12.36
N THR A 137 -12.03 17.50 -12.38
CA THR A 137 -12.78 18.67 -12.83
C THR A 137 -13.18 18.58 -14.31
N PHE A 138 -12.37 17.93 -15.15
CA PHE A 138 -12.64 17.74 -16.57
C PHE A 138 -13.49 16.50 -16.91
N MET A 139 -13.85 15.68 -15.92
CA MET A 139 -14.71 14.52 -16.16
C MET A 139 -16.20 14.90 -16.13
N PRO A 140 -17.04 14.31 -17.00
CA PRO A 140 -18.49 14.45 -16.89
C PRO A 140 -19.02 13.66 -15.68
N GLU A 141 -20.21 14.05 -15.19
CA GLU A 141 -20.92 13.30 -14.16
C GLU A 141 -21.51 12.00 -14.75
N SER A 142 -21.85 11.05 -13.87
CA SER A 142 -22.45 9.77 -14.28
C SER A 142 -23.78 9.97 -15.04
N PRO A 143 -23.99 9.32 -16.20
CA PRO A 143 -25.27 9.40 -16.91
C PRO A 143 -26.40 8.72 -16.13
N ARG A 144 -26.09 7.69 -15.33
CA ARG A 144 -27.06 6.99 -14.48
C ARG A 144 -27.57 7.89 -13.36
N PHE A 145 -26.68 8.68 -12.76
CA PHE A 145 -27.05 9.69 -11.76
C PHE A 145 -28.09 10.67 -12.31
N TYR A 146 -27.87 11.22 -13.51
CA TYR A 146 -28.83 12.16 -14.09
C TYR A 146 -30.20 11.55 -14.39
N LEU A 147 -30.24 10.27 -14.77
CA LEU A 147 -31.50 9.55 -14.94
C LEU A 147 -32.24 9.34 -13.61
N GLU A 148 -31.52 9.04 -12.53
CA GLU A 148 -32.09 8.86 -11.19
C GLU A 148 -32.62 10.18 -10.60
N VAL A 149 -31.95 11.31 -10.89
CA VAL A 149 -32.36 12.66 -10.45
C VAL A 149 -33.49 13.25 -11.31
N GLY A 150 -33.85 12.63 -12.44
CA GLY A 150 -34.89 13.11 -13.35
C GLY A 150 -34.43 14.17 -14.35
N LYS A 151 -33.11 14.37 -14.50
CA LYS A 151 -32.51 15.30 -15.47
C LYS A 151 -32.24 14.61 -16.80
N HIS A 152 -33.32 14.32 -17.53
CA HIS A 152 -33.24 13.53 -18.77
C HIS A 152 -32.43 14.19 -19.88
N ASP A 153 -32.45 15.52 -20.00
CA ASP A 153 -31.72 16.25 -21.05
C ASP A 153 -30.20 16.18 -20.85
N GLU A 154 -29.73 16.36 -19.61
CA GLU A 154 -28.31 16.26 -19.25
C GLU A 154 -27.81 14.81 -19.42
N ALA A 155 -28.62 13.82 -19.01
CA ALA A 155 -28.33 12.41 -19.25
C ALA A 155 -28.20 12.09 -20.74
N TRP A 156 -29.10 12.62 -21.56
CA TRP A 156 -29.11 12.42 -23.00
C TRP A 156 -27.86 12.99 -23.66
N MET A 157 -27.43 14.20 -23.29
CA MET A 157 -26.20 14.81 -23.83
C MET A 157 -24.97 13.93 -23.58
N ILE A 158 -24.83 13.40 -22.36
CA ILE A 158 -23.68 12.55 -21.99
C ILE A 158 -23.76 11.19 -22.69
N LEU A 159 -24.94 10.58 -22.75
CA LEU A 159 -25.13 9.31 -23.45
C LEU A 159 -24.87 9.45 -24.96
N LYS A 160 -25.30 10.56 -25.56
CA LYS A 160 -25.01 10.88 -26.95
C LYS A 160 -23.51 11.08 -27.17
N GLN A 161 -22.84 11.80 -26.28
CA GLN A 161 -21.38 11.94 -26.33
C GLN A 161 -20.68 10.57 -26.26
N ILE A 162 -21.06 9.72 -25.30
CA ILE A 162 -20.52 8.36 -25.17
C ILE A 162 -20.78 7.51 -26.42
N HIS A 163 -21.99 7.60 -26.98
CA HIS A 163 -22.39 6.86 -28.17
C HIS A 163 -21.63 7.33 -29.42
N ASP A 164 -21.58 8.63 -29.68
CA ASP A 164 -20.87 9.22 -30.82
C ASP A 164 -19.38 8.87 -30.76
N THR A 165 -18.79 8.92 -29.56
CA THR A 165 -17.41 8.49 -29.33
C THR A 165 -17.25 6.99 -29.64
N ASN A 166 -18.13 6.12 -29.15
CA ASN A 166 -18.11 4.68 -29.44
C ASN A 166 -18.32 4.34 -30.92
N MET A 167 -19.20 5.04 -31.63
CA MET A 167 -19.46 4.86 -33.06
C MET A 167 -18.25 5.28 -33.92
N ARG A 168 -17.61 6.41 -33.59
CA ARG A 168 -16.36 6.85 -34.24
C ARG A 168 -15.24 5.82 -34.11
N ALA A 169 -15.15 5.12 -32.97
CA ALA A 169 -14.16 4.06 -32.78
C ALA A 169 -14.43 2.79 -33.60
N ARG A 170 -15.69 2.52 -33.97
CA ARG A 170 -16.06 1.38 -34.83
C ARG A 170 -15.92 1.68 -36.33
N GLY A 171 -15.58 2.92 -36.71
CA GLY A 171 -15.45 3.33 -38.12
C GLY A 171 -16.75 3.29 -38.92
N GLN A 172 -17.90 3.22 -38.24
CA GLN A 172 -19.23 3.24 -38.87
C GLN A 172 -19.77 4.68 -38.87
N PRO A 173 -20.34 5.18 -40.00
CA PRO A 173 -20.99 6.48 -40.03
C PRO A 173 -22.18 6.45 -39.06
N GLY A 174 -22.24 7.44 -38.16
CA GLY A 174 -23.15 7.45 -37.02
C GLY A 174 -24.62 7.38 -37.43
N GLU A 175 -25.25 6.23 -37.20
CA GLU A 175 -26.69 6.20 -36.97
C GLU A 175 -26.97 6.98 -35.70
N SER A 176 -27.67 8.10 -35.86
CA SER A 176 -28.08 8.95 -34.74
C SER A 176 -28.96 8.15 -33.78
N LEU A 177 -28.59 8.13 -32.50
CA LEU A 177 -29.45 7.61 -31.43
C LEU A 177 -30.82 8.32 -31.49
N HIS A 178 -31.88 7.61 -31.89
CA HIS A 178 -33.24 8.14 -31.89
C HIS A 178 -33.84 8.00 -30.48
N CYS A 179 -34.49 9.06 -29.98
CA CYS A 179 -35.02 9.18 -28.61
C CYS A 179 -36.16 8.19 -28.24
N GLU A 180 -36.55 7.24 -29.09
CA GLU A 180 -37.75 6.41 -28.87
C GLU A 180 -37.64 5.42 -27.69
N CYS A 181 -36.43 5.03 -27.28
CA CYS A 181 -36.26 4.03 -26.22
C CYS A 181 -36.45 4.57 -24.78
N LEU A 182 -36.41 5.88 -24.55
CA LEU A 182 -36.50 6.45 -23.18
C LEU A 182 -37.93 6.79 -22.74
N SER A 183 -38.91 6.81 -23.66
CA SER A 183 -40.32 7.08 -23.35
C SER A 183 -41.10 5.87 -22.82
N LEU A 184 -40.52 4.67 -22.80
CA LEU A 184 -41.22 3.41 -22.50
C LEU A 184 -41.35 3.05 -21.00
N ARG A 185 -41.05 3.97 -20.07
CA ARG A 185 -41.40 3.82 -18.64
C ARG A 185 -42.22 5.02 -18.13
N ARG A 186 -43.43 5.19 -18.63
CA ARG A 186 -44.53 5.76 -17.83
C ARG A 186 -45.45 4.62 -17.38
N PRO A 187 -45.82 4.52 -16.09
CA PRO A 187 -46.71 3.47 -15.62
C PRO A 187 -48.10 3.69 -16.22
N VAL A 188 -48.54 2.78 -17.06
CA VAL A 188 -49.91 2.77 -17.60
C VAL A 188 -50.84 2.25 -16.51
N LEU A 189 -51.63 3.15 -15.93
CA LEU A 189 -52.83 2.85 -15.16
C LEU A 189 -53.92 3.80 -15.65
N ALA A 190 -55.07 3.22 -16.00
CA ALA A 190 -56.38 3.82 -16.33
C ALA A 190 -56.77 4.05 -17.81
N GLY A 191 -57.59 3.13 -18.36
CA GLY A 191 -58.88 3.46 -19.01
C GLY A 191 -59.00 3.61 -20.55
N LEU A 192 -59.39 2.52 -21.25
CA LEU A 192 -60.31 2.36 -22.43
C LEU A 192 -60.20 3.27 -23.70
N PRO A 193 -60.82 2.92 -24.87
CA PRO A 193 -60.95 1.64 -25.60
C PRO A 193 -60.57 1.73 -27.12
N ASP A 194 -60.54 0.57 -27.77
CA ASP A 194 -60.48 0.19 -29.20
C ASP A 194 -60.56 1.25 -30.33
N ALA A 195 -59.59 1.20 -31.27
CA ALA A 195 -59.82 1.44 -32.71
C ALA A 195 -58.65 0.94 -33.60
N TYR A 196 -58.89 -0.18 -34.30
CA TYR A 196 -58.57 -0.46 -35.71
C TYR A 196 -57.18 -0.10 -36.30
N GLY A 197 -56.31 -1.12 -36.38
CA GLY A 197 -55.80 -1.68 -37.64
C GLY A 197 -54.83 -0.88 -38.53
N SER A 198 -53.55 -1.22 -38.47
CA SER A 198 -52.71 -1.49 -39.66
C SER A 198 -51.44 -2.24 -39.27
N LYS A 199 -51.25 -3.40 -39.91
CA LYS A 199 -50.09 -4.28 -39.79
C LYS A 199 -48.86 -3.62 -40.41
N GLU A 200 -47.79 -3.43 -39.63
CA GLU A 200 -46.41 -3.60 -40.09
C GLU A 200 -45.58 -4.20 -38.94
N ALA A 201 -45.41 -5.53 -39.00
CA ALA A 201 -44.45 -6.23 -38.18
C ALA A 201 -43.06 -5.94 -38.76
N TYR A 202 -42.31 -5.04 -38.13
CA TYR A 202 -40.87 -4.96 -38.39
C TYR A 202 -40.22 -6.18 -37.76
N ILE A 203 -39.93 -7.13 -38.65
CA ILE A 203 -39.17 -8.35 -38.45
C ILE A 203 -37.85 -7.97 -37.76
N LEU A 204 -37.70 -8.41 -36.50
CA LEU A 204 -36.38 -8.55 -35.89
C LEU A 204 -35.50 -9.36 -36.84
N PRO A 205 -34.29 -8.91 -37.21
CA PRO A 205 -33.39 -9.77 -37.95
C PRO A 205 -33.10 -11.00 -37.08
N PRO A 206 -32.99 -12.20 -37.69
CA PRO A 206 -32.72 -13.42 -36.95
C PRO A 206 -31.42 -13.23 -36.15
N LEU A 207 -31.43 -13.75 -34.92
CA LEU A 207 -30.26 -13.94 -34.06
C LEU A 207 -29.20 -14.75 -34.83
N GLY A 208 -28.41 -14.04 -35.62
CA GLY A 208 -27.17 -14.55 -36.17
C GLY A 208 -26.26 -14.84 -34.99
N GLN A 209 -25.85 -16.10 -34.86
CA GLN A 209 -24.78 -16.53 -33.97
C GLN A 209 -23.67 -15.48 -34.00
N VAL A 210 -23.54 -14.73 -32.90
CA VAL A 210 -22.44 -13.80 -32.72
C VAL A 210 -21.19 -14.67 -32.67
N ASN A 211 -20.49 -14.68 -33.79
CA ASN A 211 -19.21 -15.33 -33.96
C ASN A 211 -18.39 -15.09 -32.70
N ARG A 212 -17.96 -16.19 -32.06
CA ARG A 212 -16.86 -16.19 -31.10
C ARG A 212 -15.81 -15.23 -31.64
N ILE A 213 -15.42 -14.26 -30.83
CA ILE A 213 -14.31 -13.35 -31.10
C ILE A 213 -13.16 -14.23 -31.59
N LYS A 214 -12.85 -14.17 -32.89
CA LYS A 214 -11.62 -14.75 -33.41
C LYS A 214 -10.49 -13.90 -32.82
N ILE A 215 -9.97 -14.36 -31.68
CA ILE A 215 -8.61 -14.06 -31.23
C ILE A 215 -7.72 -14.20 -32.48
N PRO A 216 -6.78 -13.27 -32.75
CA PRO A 216 -6.03 -13.29 -33.99
C PRO A 216 -5.22 -14.59 -34.12
N LYS A 217 -5.78 -15.57 -34.82
CA LYS A 217 -5.21 -16.91 -35.06
C LYS A 217 -3.79 -16.86 -35.64
N GLN A 218 -3.43 -15.76 -36.31
CA GLN A 218 -2.12 -15.64 -36.94
C GLN A 218 -0.94 -15.56 -35.97
N LEU A 219 -1.13 -15.03 -34.75
CA LEU A 219 -0.05 -15.01 -33.76
C LEU A 219 0.09 -16.37 -33.07
N ASP A 220 -1.03 -17.03 -32.76
CA ASP A 220 -1.05 -18.38 -32.19
C ASP A 220 -0.46 -19.42 -33.15
N GLU A 221 -0.72 -19.31 -34.45
CA GLU A 221 -0.13 -20.20 -35.48
C GLU A 221 1.39 -20.01 -35.62
N LEU A 222 1.91 -18.77 -35.57
CA LEU A 222 3.36 -18.50 -35.58
C LEU A 222 4.04 -19.01 -34.29
N VAL A 223 3.35 -18.90 -33.16
CA VAL A 223 3.82 -19.35 -31.85
C VAL A 223 3.85 -20.88 -31.77
N GLU A 224 2.87 -21.57 -32.36
CA GLU A 224 2.85 -23.03 -32.44
C GLU A 224 4.00 -23.56 -33.32
N MET A 225 4.25 -22.94 -34.49
CA MET A 225 5.30 -23.35 -35.43
C MET A 225 6.73 -23.19 -34.85
N GLU A 226 7.00 -22.15 -34.05
CA GLU A 226 8.31 -21.96 -33.40
C GLU A 226 8.45 -22.82 -32.12
N SER A 227 7.32 -23.12 -31.46
CA SER A 227 7.30 -23.96 -30.24
C SER A 227 7.63 -25.43 -30.50
N GLU A 228 7.48 -25.96 -31.71
CA GLU A 228 7.84 -27.35 -32.01
C GLU A 228 9.36 -27.57 -32.07
N SER A 229 10.14 -26.53 -32.38
CA SER A 229 11.59 -26.61 -32.59
C SER A 229 12.45 -26.39 -31.32
N ALA A 230 11.87 -25.91 -30.21
CA ALA A 230 12.63 -25.38 -29.06
C ALA A 230 12.70 -26.30 -27.82
N ASN A 231 13.77 -26.15 -27.02
CA ASN A 231 13.96 -26.81 -25.71
C ASN A 231 12.83 -26.48 -24.70
N ARG A 232 12.52 -27.38 -23.76
CA ARG A 232 11.40 -27.25 -22.79
C ARG A 232 11.41 -25.92 -21.99
N VAL A 233 12.60 -25.44 -21.62
CA VAL A 233 12.78 -24.14 -20.93
C VAL A 233 12.53 -22.97 -21.87
N SER A 234 13.02 -23.04 -23.12
CA SER A 234 12.77 -22.01 -24.13
C SER A 234 11.27 -21.91 -24.48
N LYS A 235 10.56 -23.05 -24.57
CA LYS A 235 9.09 -23.05 -24.75
C LYS A 235 8.34 -22.35 -23.61
N PHE A 236 8.82 -22.51 -22.37
CA PHE A 236 8.21 -21.86 -21.22
C PHE A 236 8.43 -20.33 -21.25
N PHE A 237 9.67 -19.88 -21.47
CA PHE A 237 9.97 -18.45 -21.60
C PHE A 237 9.28 -17.81 -22.81
N PHE A 238 9.18 -18.53 -23.92
CA PHE A 238 8.48 -18.07 -25.11
C PHE A 238 6.98 -17.91 -24.84
N ARG A 239 6.33 -18.89 -24.20
CA ARG A 239 4.93 -18.76 -23.75
C ARG A 239 4.73 -17.57 -22.83
N ILE A 240 5.60 -17.38 -21.83
CA ILE A 240 5.54 -16.19 -20.96
C ILE A 240 5.67 -14.90 -21.77
N LYS A 241 6.64 -14.83 -22.70
CA LYS A 241 6.87 -13.64 -23.53
C LYS A 241 5.67 -13.34 -24.44
N THR A 242 5.08 -14.36 -25.05
CA THR A 242 3.89 -14.23 -25.89
C THR A 242 2.68 -13.76 -25.09
N GLU A 243 2.45 -14.32 -23.90
CA GLU A 243 1.37 -13.89 -22.99
C GLU A 243 1.58 -12.45 -22.50
N ILE A 244 2.80 -12.07 -22.09
CA ILE A 244 3.14 -10.69 -21.72
C ILE A 244 2.90 -9.75 -22.90
N HIS A 245 3.25 -10.17 -24.12
CA HIS A 245 2.98 -9.39 -25.32
C HIS A 245 1.47 -9.25 -25.59
N GLY A 246 0.68 -10.30 -25.38
CA GLY A 246 -0.78 -10.26 -25.44
C GLY A 246 -1.39 -9.31 -24.41
N ILE A 247 -0.90 -9.35 -23.16
CA ILE A 247 -1.26 -8.43 -22.07
C ILE A 247 -0.94 -6.99 -22.46
N TYR A 248 0.26 -6.72 -22.99
CA TYR A 248 0.67 -5.39 -23.45
C TYR A 248 -0.22 -4.89 -24.60
N LEU A 249 -0.55 -5.73 -25.56
CA LEU A 249 -1.45 -5.37 -26.65
C LEU A 249 -2.87 -5.07 -26.15
N ASN A 250 -3.37 -5.82 -25.16
CA ASN A 250 -4.67 -5.56 -24.53
C ASN A 250 -4.65 -4.27 -23.68
N LEU A 251 -3.55 -3.98 -22.98
CA LEU A 251 -3.33 -2.71 -22.31
C LEU A 251 -3.42 -1.55 -23.30
N MET A 252 -2.69 -1.66 -24.42
CA MET A 252 -2.70 -0.63 -25.47
C MET A 252 -4.07 -0.49 -26.13
N LYS A 253 -4.83 -1.58 -26.28
CA LYS A 253 -6.24 -1.52 -26.73
C LYS A 253 -7.16 -0.78 -25.77
N CYS A 254 -6.88 -0.79 -24.46
CA CYS A 254 -7.64 0.01 -23.50
C CYS A 254 -7.37 1.52 -23.65
N PHE A 255 -6.18 1.88 -24.12
CA PHE A 255 -5.83 3.26 -24.49
C PHE A 255 -6.20 3.62 -25.93
N ASN A 256 -6.82 2.72 -26.70
CA ASN A 256 -7.35 3.07 -28.02
C ASN A 256 -8.64 3.91 -27.90
N TYR A 257 -8.81 4.80 -28.87
CA TYR A 257 -9.98 5.67 -29.04
C TYR A 257 -11.24 4.79 -29.18
N PRO A 258 -12.18 4.79 -28.21
CA PRO A 258 -13.01 5.96 -27.86
C PRO A 258 -12.92 6.48 -26.41
N MET A 259 -12.55 5.68 -25.43
CA MET A 259 -12.66 6.04 -24.00
C MET A 259 -11.34 6.53 -23.37
N ARG A 260 -10.31 6.79 -24.20
CA ARG A 260 -8.94 7.07 -23.76
C ARG A 260 -8.83 8.21 -22.74
N GLU A 261 -9.54 9.32 -22.96
CA GLU A 261 -9.44 10.47 -22.06
C GLU A 261 -10.02 10.20 -20.67
N ASN A 262 -11.23 9.64 -20.60
CA ASN A 262 -11.87 9.30 -19.34
C ASN A 262 -11.10 8.21 -18.60
N MET A 263 -10.64 7.17 -19.32
CA MET A 263 -9.82 6.10 -18.75
C MET A 263 -8.48 6.63 -18.22
N THR A 264 -7.80 7.52 -18.96
CA THR A 264 -6.52 8.11 -18.52
C THR A 264 -6.72 8.99 -17.28
N ARG A 265 -7.77 9.82 -17.27
CA ARG A 265 -8.11 10.66 -16.10
C ARG A 265 -8.42 9.79 -14.88
N LEU A 266 -9.18 8.72 -15.05
CA LEU A 266 -9.48 7.81 -13.94
C LEU A 266 -8.25 7.04 -13.47
N ALA A 267 -7.39 6.60 -14.38
CA ALA A 267 -6.14 5.94 -14.06
C ALA A 267 -5.23 6.85 -13.23
N ILE A 268 -5.15 8.15 -13.56
CA ILE A 268 -4.45 9.15 -12.75
C ILE A 268 -5.07 9.22 -11.34
N VAL A 269 -6.39 9.38 -11.25
CA VAL A 269 -7.09 9.45 -9.95
C VAL A 269 -6.83 8.20 -9.11
N TRP A 270 -6.87 7.02 -9.72
CA TRP A 270 -6.68 5.74 -9.05
C TRP A 270 -5.24 5.51 -8.60
N PHE A 271 -4.27 5.84 -9.46
CA PHE A 271 -2.85 5.86 -9.13
C PHE A 271 -2.59 6.80 -7.94
N THR A 272 -3.17 8.00 -7.94
CA THR A 272 -2.96 9.00 -6.89
C THR A 272 -3.61 8.62 -5.56
N LEU A 273 -4.72 7.86 -5.59
CA LEU A 273 -5.38 7.36 -4.37
C LEU A 273 -4.51 6.36 -3.60
N SER A 274 -3.73 5.57 -4.34
CA SER A 274 -2.82 4.59 -3.76
C SER A 274 -1.84 5.23 -2.76
N PHE A 275 -1.36 6.44 -3.05
CA PHE A 275 -0.49 7.21 -2.14
C PHE A 275 -1.17 7.60 -0.84
N GLY A 276 -2.43 8.03 -0.90
CA GLY A 276 -3.18 8.37 0.30
C GLY A 276 -3.38 7.15 1.19
N TYR A 277 -3.67 6.00 0.57
CA TYR A 277 -3.98 4.76 1.27
C TYR A 277 -2.72 4.07 1.83
N TYR A 278 -1.77 3.67 0.97
CA TYR A 278 -0.57 2.94 1.39
C TYR A 278 0.55 3.86 1.86
N GLY A 279 0.62 5.09 1.33
CA GLY A 279 1.61 6.04 1.81
C GLY A 279 1.52 6.18 3.32
N LEU A 280 0.32 6.19 3.91
CA LEU A 280 0.14 6.19 5.36
C LEU A 280 0.68 4.96 6.08
N SER A 281 0.41 3.75 5.60
CA SER A 281 0.76 2.52 6.30
C SER A 281 2.26 2.26 6.37
N VAL A 282 3.03 2.79 5.41
CA VAL A 282 4.45 2.48 5.25
C VAL A 282 5.35 3.18 6.29
N TRP A 283 5.13 4.46 6.58
CA TRP A 283 6.00 5.23 7.50
C TRP A 283 5.38 5.52 8.87
N PHE A 284 4.06 5.36 9.03
CA PHE A 284 3.39 5.71 10.28
C PHE A 284 3.91 4.91 11.50
N PRO A 285 4.17 3.59 11.40
CA PRO A 285 4.77 2.83 12.51
C PRO A 285 6.17 3.34 12.89
N ASP A 286 6.97 3.68 11.88
CA ASP A 286 8.35 4.16 12.05
C ASP A 286 8.38 5.54 12.73
N VAL A 287 7.44 6.42 12.38
CA VAL A 287 7.29 7.72 13.06
C VAL A 287 6.85 7.56 14.51
N ILE A 288 5.97 6.60 14.82
CA ILE A 288 5.64 6.31 16.21
C ILE A 288 6.89 5.83 16.96
N LYS A 289 7.68 4.94 16.35
CA LYS A 289 8.94 4.46 16.94
C LYS A 289 9.90 5.62 17.21
N HIS A 290 10.06 6.53 16.25
CA HIS A 290 10.92 7.71 16.39
C HIS A 290 10.42 8.66 17.49
N LEU A 291 9.12 8.97 17.53
CA LEU A 291 8.55 9.83 18.57
C LEU A 291 8.70 9.21 19.97
N GLN A 292 8.56 7.89 20.07
CA GLN A 292 8.81 7.15 21.31
C GLN A 292 10.29 7.17 21.69
N ALA A 293 11.21 7.06 20.73
CA ALA A 293 12.64 7.15 20.96
C ALA A 293 13.06 8.55 21.44
N ASP A 294 12.51 9.62 20.85
CA ASP A 294 12.75 11.01 21.29
C ASP A 294 12.22 11.25 22.72
N ASP A 295 10.98 10.82 23.01
CA ASP A 295 10.40 10.94 24.35
C ASP A 295 11.20 10.11 25.38
N TYR A 296 11.65 8.92 24.99
CA TYR A 296 12.55 8.09 25.79
C TYR A 296 13.88 8.81 26.04
N ALA A 297 14.56 9.32 25.01
CA ALA A 297 15.82 10.06 25.15
C ALA A 297 15.68 11.33 26.00
N SER A 298 14.52 12.02 25.94
CA SER A 298 14.26 13.22 26.75
C SER A 298 14.19 12.92 28.26
N LYS A 299 13.88 11.68 28.64
CA LYS A 299 13.76 11.20 30.02
C LYS A 299 15.04 10.58 30.56
N VAL A 300 16.16 10.70 29.84
CA VAL A 300 17.46 10.16 30.25
C VAL A 300 17.87 10.73 31.60
N GLN A 301 18.19 9.85 32.54
CA GLN A 301 18.75 10.24 33.84
C GLN A 301 20.28 10.22 33.75
N ILE A 302 20.90 11.36 34.03
CA ILE A 302 22.37 11.49 34.02
C ILE A 302 22.86 11.51 35.45
N HIS A 303 23.63 10.49 35.81
CA HIS A 303 24.30 10.40 37.08
C HIS A 303 25.79 10.70 36.91
N ARG A 304 26.37 11.52 37.81
CA ARG A 304 27.76 12.00 37.69
C ARG A 304 28.52 11.83 38.99
N ASN A 305 29.78 11.38 38.88
CA ASN A 305 30.71 11.23 40.00
C ASN A 305 30.14 10.37 41.13
N GLU A 306 29.43 9.29 40.77
CA GLU A 306 28.89 8.36 41.74
C GLU A 306 29.97 7.46 42.27
N ARG A 307 29.95 7.22 43.59
CA ARG A 307 30.78 6.22 44.23
C ARG A 307 29.87 5.26 44.94
N ILE A 308 29.83 4.02 44.46
CA ILE A 308 28.99 2.95 44.99
C ILE A 308 29.93 1.85 45.46
N GLU A 309 29.72 1.40 46.69
CA GLU A 309 30.55 0.39 47.32
C GLU A 309 29.66 -0.65 48.00
N ASP A 310 30.03 -1.92 47.87
CA ASP A 310 29.39 -3.07 48.53
C ASP A 310 27.86 -3.17 48.26
N PHE A 311 27.40 -2.75 47.08
CA PHE A 311 25.99 -2.77 46.72
C PHE A 311 25.65 -3.95 45.80
N THR A 312 24.42 -4.48 45.93
CA THR A 312 23.91 -5.54 45.05
C THR A 312 22.76 -5.01 44.20
N PHE A 313 23.01 -4.84 42.90
CA PHE A 313 22.01 -4.48 41.91
C PHE A 313 21.21 -5.72 41.49
N ASN A 314 19.91 -5.72 41.83
CA ASN A 314 18.95 -6.78 41.52
C ASN A 314 17.72 -6.30 40.73
N PHE A 315 17.78 -5.08 40.19
CA PHE A 315 16.69 -4.42 39.48
C PHE A 315 17.14 -3.98 38.09
N THR A 316 16.20 -3.79 37.16
CA THR A 316 16.53 -3.37 35.79
C THR A 316 16.90 -1.88 35.76
N LEU A 317 18.03 -1.54 35.15
CA LEU A 317 18.42 -0.16 34.87
C LEU A 317 17.98 0.19 33.45
N GLU A 318 17.24 1.29 33.31
CA GLU A 318 16.72 1.74 32.02
C GLU A 318 17.00 3.24 31.83
N ASN A 319 17.51 3.61 30.65
CA ASN A 319 17.66 4.99 30.20
C ASN A 319 18.55 5.87 31.08
N GLN A 320 19.71 5.35 31.48
CA GLN A 320 20.62 6.05 32.39
C GLN A 320 22.00 6.23 31.77
N ILE A 321 22.62 7.38 32.03
CA ILE A 321 24.01 7.65 31.68
C ILE A 321 24.79 7.91 32.96
N HIS A 322 25.73 7.02 33.28
CA HIS A 322 26.64 7.17 34.41
C HIS A 322 27.98 7.69 33.92
N LYS A 323 28.42 8.84 34.44
CA LYS A 323 29.71 9.47 34.09
C LYS A 323 30.62 9.54 35.30
N ASN A 324 31.89 9.18 35.12
CA ASN A 324 32.91 9.18 36.18
C ASN A 324 32.47 8.36 37.42
N GLY A 325 31.81 7.23 37.21
CA GLY A 325 31.36 6.35 38.29
C GLY A 325 32.50 5.48 38.82
N LEU A 326 32.56 5.29 40.13
CA LEU A 326 33.46 4.35 40.80
C LEU A 326 32.63 3.30 41.53
N PHE A 327 32.71 2.06 41.04
CA PHE A 327 31.99 0.90 41.54
C PHE A 327 33.00 -0.06 42.19
N ILE A 328 32.85 -0.37 43.47
CA ILE A 328 33.80 -1.17 44.24
C ILE A 328 33.07 -2.28 44.98
N ASN A 329 33.47 -3.53 44.77
CA ASN A 329 32.87 -4.71 45.39
C ASN A 329 31.36 -4.88 45.09
N ASP A 330 30.88 -4.32 43.99
CA ASP A 330 29.45 -4.36 43.65
C ASP A 330 29.07 -5.66 42.92
N ARG A 331 27.83 -6.11 43.12
CA ARG A 331 27.28 -7.30 42.47
C ARG A 331 26.06 -6.97 41.63
N PHE A 332 26.12 -7.29 40.35
CA PHE A 332 25.04 -7.13 39.37
C PHE A 332 24.46 -8.53 39.10
N ILE A 333 23.29 -8.83 39.66
CA ILE A 333 22.73 -10.20 39.66
C ILE A 333 21.32 -10.20 39.08
N ASN A 334 21.06 -11.06 38.08
CA ASN A 334 19.75 -11.29 37.47
C ASN A 334 19.05 -9.95 37.09
N MET A 335 19.77 -9.11 36.37
CA MET A 335 19.31 -7.78 36.00
C MET A 335 19.47 -7.51 34.51
N LYS A 336 18.76 -6.49 34.04
CA LYS A 336 18.81 -6.05 32.65
C LYS A 336 19.30 -4.60 32.58
N LEU A 337 20.16 -4.33 31.61
CA LEU A 337 20.59 -2.98 31.23
C LEU A 337 19.90 -2.62 29.92
N LYS A 338 19.02 -1.61 29.92
CA LYS A 338 18.35 -1.13 28.70
C LYS A 338 18.73 0.31 28.44
N SER A 339 19.43 0.55 27.33
CA SER A 339 19.90 1.89 26.96
C SER A 339 20.68 2.58 28.09
N VAL A 340 21.54 1.81 28.79
CA VAL A 340 22.40 2.33 29.86
C VAL A 340 23.81 2.52 29.32
N THR A 341 24.37 3.71 29.50
CA THR A 341 25.74 4.00 29.05
C THR A 341 26.62 4.38 30.23
N PHE A 342 27.72 3.66 30.43
CA PHE A 342 28.77 4.01 31.39
C PHE A 342 29.91 4.70 30.64
N ILE A 343 30.34 5.86 31.13
CA ILE A 343 31.39 6.67 30.51
C ILE A 343 32.43 7.02 31.58
N ASP A 344 33.71 6.83 31.27
CA ASP A 344 34.84 7.17 32.16
C ASP A 344 34.70 6.52 33.55
N SER A 345 34.12 5.33 33.63
CA SER A 345 33.76 4.67 34.89
C SER A 345 34.67 3.49 35.21
N THR A 346 34.98 3.29 36.49
CA THR A 346 35.86 2.22 36.96
C THR A 346 35.09 1.21 37.80
N PHE A 347 35.21 -0.06 37.45
CA PHE A 347 34.63 -1.20 38.17
C PHE A 347 35.76 -2.01 38.79
N ARG A 348 35.81 -2.10 40.11
CA ARG A 348 36.85 -2.83 40.86
C ARG A 348 36.23 -3.94 41.69
N ASN A 349 36.70 -5.16 41.48
CA ASN A 349 36.24 -6.35 42.20
C ASN A 349 34.70 -6.54 42.10
N CYS A 350 34.13 -6.26 40.92
CA CYS A 350 32.69 -6.34 40.68
C CYS A 350 32.30 -7.69 40.05
N GLN A 351 31.11 -8.19 40.38
CA GLN A 351 30.57 -9.45 39.85
C GLN A 351 29.33 -9.18 38.99
N PHE A 352 29.30 -9.73 37.77
CA PHE A 352 28.17 -9.69 36.85
C PHE A 352 27.66 -11.12 36.62
N ASP A 353 26.47 -11.43 37.15
CA ASP A 353 25.83 -12.75 37.09
C ASP A 353 24.46 -12.65 36.43
N ASP A 354 24.28 -13.35 35.31
CA ASP A 354 23.06 -13.37 34.50
C ASP A 354 22.56 -11.97 34.10
N VAL A 355 23.50 -11.12 33.66
CA VAL A 355 23.21 -9.76 33.20
C VAL A 355 22.97 -9.76 31.68
N THR A 356 21.85 -9.17 31.26
CA THR A 356 21.54 -8.96 29.84
C THR A 356 21.43 -7.48 29.49
N SER A 357 22.03 -7.07 28.39
CA SER A 357 22.21 -5.67 28.00
C SER A 357 21.70 -5.43 26.57
N VAL A 358 20.78 -4.48 26.43
CA VAL A 358 20.16 -4.07 25.16
C VAL A 358 20.47 -2.59 24.94
N GLY A 359 21.09 -2.24 23.81
CA GLY A 359 21.46 -0.85 23.49
C GLY A 359 22.34 -0.16 24.54
N SER A 360 23.06 -0.93 25.36
CA SER A 360 23.85 -0.44 26.49
C SER A 360 25.34 -0.60 26.19
N PHE A 361 26.13 0.41 26.55
CA PHE A 361 27.54 0.50 26.14
C PHE A 361 28.42 0.97 27.30
N PHE A 362 29.67 0.52 27.28
CA PHE A 362 30.73 0.97 28.19
C PHE A 362 31.78 1.71 27.37
N ARG A 363 32.01 2.99 27.65
CA ARG A 363 32.96 3.85 26.91
C ARG A 363 34.06 4.32 27.85
N ASN A 364 35.31 4.11 27.46
CA ASN A 364 36.48 4.50 28.25
C ASN A 364 36.39 4.03 29.72
N CYS A 365 35.88 2.81 29.93
CA CYS A 365 35.71 2.24 31.26
C CYS A 365 36.91 1.36 31.64
N THR A 366 37.13 1.12 32.92
CA THR A 366 38.19 0.22 33.39
C THR A 366 37.60 -0.84 34.31
N PHE A 367 37.72 -2.11 33.92
CA PHE A 367 37.35 -3.26 34.74
C PHE A 367 38.60 -3.86 35.36
N ILE A 368 38.65 -3.95 36.68
CA ILE A 368 39.77 -4.52 37.45
C ILE A 368 39.21 -5.62 38.34
N ASP A 369 39.73 -6.83 38.19
CA ASP A 369 39.30 -8.01 38.97
C ASP A 369 37.79 -8.29 38.86
N ALA A 370 37.18 -8.07 37.69
CA ALA A 370 35.76 -8.29 37.47
C ALA A 370 35.45 -9.75 37.07
N PHE A 371 34.30 -10.26 37.50
CA PHE A 371 33.83 -11.61 37.16
C PHE A 371 32.53 -11.56 36.36
N PHE A 372 32.55 -12.09 35.13
CA PHE A 372 31.39 -12.13 34.26
C PHE A 372 30.90 -13.58 34.07
N PHE A 373 29.66 -13.86 34.43
CA PHE A 373 29.04 -15.18 34.33
C PHE A 373 27.67 -15.09 33.67
N ASN A 374 27.46 -15.88 32.61
CA ASN A 374 26.19 -15.96 31.88
C ASN A 374 25.68 -14.59 31.36
N THR A 375 26.61 -13.70 31.02
CA THR A 375 26.32 -12.34 30.53
C THR A 375 26.27 -12.28 29.02
N ASP A 376 25.77 -11.18 28.46
CA ASP A 376 25.85 -10.85 27.03
C ASP A 376 26.78 -9.64 26.76
N ILE A 377 27.66 -9.33 27.71
CA ILE A 377 28.67 -8.27 27.61
C ILE A 377 29.90 -8.88 26.95
N ASP A 378 30.16 -8.47 25.71
CA ASP A 378 31.30 -8.88 24.90
C ASP A 378 32.08 -7.66 24.39
N GLU A 379 33.14 -7.91 23.61
CA GLU A 379 33.99 -6.85 23.06
C GLU A 379 33.22 -5.81 22.24
N SER A 380 32.07 -6.18 21.65
CA SER A 380 31.25 -5.25 20.85
C SER A 380 30.60 -4.13 21.69
N LYS A 381 30.39 -4.39 22.99
CA LYS A 381 29.77 -3.45 23.93
C LYS A 381 30.79 -2.63 24.73
N LEU A 382 32.07 -3.00 24.65
CA LEU A 382 33.21 -2.34 25.30
C LEU A 382 33.89 -1.43 24.27
N LEU A 383 33.54 -0.15 24.28
CA LEU A 383 33.94 0.84 23.29
C LEU A 383 34.99 1.81 23.85
N ASP A 384 35.64 2.56 22.95
CA ASP A 384 36.49 3.72 23.26
C ASP A 384 37.59 3.45 24.31
N GLY A 385 38.47 2.47 24.06
CA GLY A 385 39.64 2.23 24.90
C GLY A 385 39.34 1.60 26.27
N THR A 386 38.17 0.97 26.43
CA THR A 386 37.81 0.25 27.66
C THR A 386 38.82 -0.86 27.96
N GLU A 387 39.42 -0.82 29.15
CA GLU A 387 40.44 -1.77 29.59
C GLU A 387 39.86 -2.81 30.54
N VAL A 388 40.20 -4.08 30.31
CA VAL A 388 39.79 -5.19 31.15
C VAL A 388 41.05 -5.84 31.74
N VAL A 389 41.28 -5.62 33.02
CA VAL A 389 42.47 -6.07 33.76
C VAL A 389 42.08 -7.18 34.72
N ASN A 390 42.77 -8.32 34.62
CA ASN A 390 42.62 -9.49 35.51
C ASN A 390 41.16 -9.95 35.73
N SER A 391 40.32 -9.83 34.71
CA SER A 391 38.90 -10.18 34.78
C SER A 391 38.62 -11.47 34.01
N THR A 392 37.59 -12.22 34.41
CA THR A 392 37.26 -13.52 33.82
C THR A 392 35.86 -13.54 33.24
N PHE A 393 35.69 -14.19 32.08
CA PHE A 393 34.40 -14.37 31.39
C PHE A 393 34.06 -15.85 31.31
N THR A 394 32.89 -16.24 31.80
CA THR A 394 32.43 -17.64 31.86
C THR A 394 31.00 -17.76 31.32
N HIS A 395 30.73 -18.74 30.46
CA HIS A 395 29.41 -18.96 29.83
C HIS A 395 28.83 -17.73 29.11
N ASN A 396 29.63 -17.04 28.29
CA ASN A 396 29.16 -15.82 27.60
C ASN A 396 28.06 -16.16 26.57
N LYS A 397 26.97 -15.39 26.57
CA LYS A 397 25.86 -15.51 25.61
C LYS A 397 26.25 -14.81 24.31
N THR A 398 27.14 -15.43 23.52
CA THR A 398 27.53 -14.90 22.20
C THR A 398 26.47 -15.25 21.15
N GLY A 399 25.99 -14.27 20.39
CA GLY A 399 25.28 -14.51 19.13
C GLY A 399 23.75 -14.44 19.13
N CYS A 400 23.10 -13.73 20.05
CA CYS A 400 21.65 -13.59 19.96
C CYS A 400 21.09 -12.28 20.52
N GLN A 401 21.52 -11.15 19.95
CA GLN A 401 20.65 -9.97 19.90
C GLN A 401 20.81 -9.34 18.52
N MET A 402 19.70 -9.19 17.80
CA MET A 402 19.61 -8.16 16.77
C MET A 402 19.88 -6.83 17.48
N THR A 403 21.13 -6.38 17.46
CA THR A 403 21.44 -4.98 17.73
C THR A 403 20.75 -4.22 16.63
N PHE A 404 19.62 -3.60 16.97
CA PHE A 404 18.95 -2.64 16.12
C PHE A 404 19.89 -1.44 15.98
N ASP A 405 20.92 -1.55 15.15
CA ASP A 405 21.48 -0.36 14.54
C ASP A 405 20.32 0.26 13.75
N ASP A 406 19.74 1.30 14.33
CA ASP A 406 18.48 1.90 13.89
C ASP A 406 18.56 2.33 12.40
N ASP A 407 19.75 2.65 11.91
CA ASP A 407 20.00 3.04 10.52
C ASP A 407 19.98 1.87 9.52
N TYR A 408 20.63 0.74 9.83
CA TYR A 408 20.64 -0.44 8.96
C TYR A 408 19.23 -1.07 8.91
N SER A 409 18.55 -1.12 10.04
CA SER A 409 17.22 -1.71 10.16
C SER A 409 16.13 -0.93 9.40
N ALA A 410 16.15 0.41 9.42
CA ALA A 410 15.16 1.21 8.70
C ALA A 410 15.22 1.00 7.18
N TYR A 411 16.42 0.98 6.58
CA TYR A 411 16.58 0.72 5.15
C TYR A 411 15.99 -0.63 4.73
N TRP A 412 16.29 -1.69 5.50
CA TRP A 412 15.79 -3.04 5.20
C TRP A 412 14.28 -3.16 5.37
N VAL A 413 13.66 -2.46 6.34
CA VAL A 413 12.20 -2.44 6.50
C VAL A 413 11.51 -1.89 5.25
N TYR A 414 11.96 -0.74 4.74
CA TYR A 414 11.38 -0.15 3.54
C TYR A 414 11.70 -0.96 2.27
N PHE A 415 12.88 -1.56 2.19
CA PHE A 415 13.25 -2.45 1.08
C PHE A 415 12.40 -3.73 1.05
N ILE A 416 12.17 -4.37 2.20
CA ILE A 416 11.32 -5.55 2.31
C ILE A 416 9.87 -5.20 1.95
N ASN A 417 9.37 -4.05 2.41
CA ASN A 417 8.06 -3.56 2.01
C ASN A 417 7.98 -3.33 0.48
N PHE A 418 9.00 -2.71 -0.12
CA PHE A 418 9.09 -2.56 -1.57
C PHE A 418 9.05 -3.91 -2.31
N LEU A 419 9.85 -4.90 -1.89
CA LEU A 419 9.80 -6.26 -2.46
C LEU A 419 8.41 -6.90 -2.32
N GLY A 420 7.78 -6.74 -1.15
CA GLY A 420 6.44 -7.22 -0.90
C GLY A 420 5.40 -6.62 -1.86
N THR A 421 5.46 -5.30 -2.09
CA THR A 421 4.57 -4.62 -3.04
C THR A 421 4.89 -4.95 -4.51
N LEU A 422 6.15 -5.21 -4.84
CA LEU A 422 6.57 -5.63 -6.18
C LEU A 422 5.99 -7.01 -6.53
N ALA A 423 5.84 -7.91 -5.56
CA ALA A 423 5.27 -9.25 -5.74
C ALA A 423 3.76 -9.25 -6.04
N VAL A 424 3.06 -8.14 -5.79
CA VAL A 424 1.63 -7.97 -6.06
C VAL A 424 1.33 -7.96 -7.56
N LEU A 425 2.15 -7.25 -8.34
CA LEU A 425 1.96 -7.08 -9.78
C LEU A 425 1.95 -8.41 -10.56
N PRO A 426 2.91 -9.34 -10.38
CA PRO A 426 2.84 -10.65 -11.02
C PRO A 426 1.66 -11.49 -10.49
N GLY A 427 1.30 -11.35 -9.20
CA GLY A 427 0.13 -12.01 -8.61
C GLY A 427 -1.17 -11.63 -9.31
N ASN A 428 -1.38 -10.34 -9.57
CA ASN A 428 -2.56 -9.87 -10.29
C ASN A 428 -2.57 -10.28 -11.76
N ILE A 429 -1.42 -10.26 -12.45
CA ILE A 429 -1.31 -10.74 -13.84
C ILE A 429 -1.70 -12.22 -13.92
N VAL A 430 -1.16 -13.06 -13.03
CA VAL A 430 -1.50 -14.49 -12.97
C VAL A 430 -2.99 -14.67 -12.70
N SER A 431 -3.56 -13.83 -11.84
CA SER A 431 -4.98 -13.88 -11.49
C SER A 431 -5.88 -13.46 -12.65
N ALA A 432 -5.52 -12.40 -13.37
CA ALA A 432 -6.21 -11.97 -14.59
C ALA A 432 -6.22 -13.08 -15.65
N LEU A 433 -5.09 -13.76 -15.87
CA LEU A 433 -4.98 -14.87 -16.82
C LEU A 433 -5.76 -16.13 -16.39
N LEU A 434 -5.78 -16.42 -15.08
CA LEU A 434 -6.50 -17.58 -14.55
C LEU A 434 -8.00 -17.35 -14.42
N MET A 435 -8.46 -16.09 -14.37
CA MET A 435 -9.88 -15.75 -14.25
C MET A 435 -10.71 -16.36 -15.37
N ASP A 436 -10.20 -16.35 -16.60
CA ASP A 436 -10.89 -16.88 -17.77
C ASP A 436 -10.98 -18.41 -17.78
N LYS A 437 -10.10 -19.11 -17.06
CA LYS A 437 -10.05 -20.59 -17.00
C LYS A 437 -10.76 -21.19 -15.79
N ILE A 438 -10.55 -20.60 -14.61
CA ILE A 438 -10.97 -21.18 -13.32
C ILE A 438 -12.31 -20.57 -12.85
N GLY A 439 -12.69 -19.42 -13.41
CA GLY A 439 -13.89 -18.69 -13.02
C GLY A 439 -13.67 -17.82 -11.78
N ARG A 440 -14.38 -16.68 -11.75
CA ARG A 440 -14.16 -15.59 -10.79
C ARG A 440 -14.37 -16.00 -9.32
N LEU A 441 -15.44 -16.72 -9.01
CA LEU A 441 -15.78 -17.11 -7.64
C LEU A 441 -14.78 -18.12 -7.05
N SER A 442 -14.36 -19.08 -7.88
CA SER A 442 -13.38 -20.11 -7.48
C SER A 442 -11.99 -19.50 -7.26
N MET A 443 -11.60 -18.53 -8.09
CA MET A 443 -10.37 -17.76 -7.91
C MET A 443 -10.37 -16.96 -6.59
N LEU A 444 -11.49 -16.34 -6.24
CA LEU A 444 -11.67 -15.63 -4.96
C LEU A 444 -11.44 -16.57 -3.77
N GLY A 445 -12.17 -17.69 -3.73
CA GLY A 445 -12.03 -18.66 -2.63
C GLY A 445 -10.64 -19.29 -2.56
N GLY A 446 -10.06 -19.65 -3.72
CA GLY A 446 -8.74 -20.26 -3.81
C GLY A 446 -7.62 -19.34 -3.33
N SER A 447 -7.65 -18.06 -3.73
CA SER A 447 -6.65 -17.06 -3.30
C SER A 447 -6.73 -16.78 -1.79
N MET A 448 -7.94 -16.70 -1.21
CA MET A 448 -8.10 -16.57 0.25
C MET A 448 -7.49 -17.74 1.00
N VAL A 449 -7.79 -18.98 0.59
CA VAL A 449 -7.27 -20.19 1.24
C VAL A 449 -5.74 -20.25 1.10
N LEU A 450 -5.21 -20.01 -0.10
CA LEU A 450 -3.77 -20.04 -0.34
C LEU A 450 -3.03 -18.95 0.44
N SER A 451 -3.59 -17.74 0.55
CA SER A 451 -3.02 -16.67 1.38
C SER A 451 -3.04 -17.01 2.88
N GLY A 452 -4.09 -17.71 3.36
CA GLY A 452 -4.14 -18.23 4.73
C GLY A 452 -3.06 -19.28 4.99
N ILE A 453 -2.85 -20.19 4.02
CA ILE A 453 -1.79 -21.21 4.09
C ILE A 453 -0.41 -20.55 4.10
N SER A 454 -0.14 -19.57 3.23
CA SER A 454 1.16 -18.88 3.22
C SER A 454 1.42 -18.14 4.53
N CYS A 455 0.38 -17.55 5.13
CA CYS A 455 0.50 -16.90 6.44
C CYS A 455 0.84 -17.91 7.56
N PHE A 456 0.30 -19.13 7.52
CA PHE A 456 0.65 -20.18 8.50
C PHE A 456 2.13 -20.56 8.40
N PHE A 457 2.69 -20.61 7.19
CA PHE A 457 4.11 -20.95 6.99
C PHE A 457 5.09 -19.85 7.45
N LEU A 458 4.64 -18.60 7.64
CA LEU A 458 5.47 -17.55 8.25
C LEU A 458 5.90 -17.92 9.67
N TRP A 459 5.09 -18.68 10.40
CA TRP A 459 5.41 -19.14 11.76
C TRP A 459 6.64 -20.05 11.82
N PHE A 460 6.92 -20.80 10.74
CA PHE A 460 8.06 -21.73 10.65
C PHE A 460 9.31 -21.07 10.04
N GLY A 461 9.27 -19.77 9.74
CA GLY A 461 10.40 -19.05 9.17
C GLY A 461 11.56 -18.93 10.15
N THR A 462 12.61 -19.73 9.94
CA THR A 462 13.86 -19.66 10.73
C THR A 462 14.96 -18.86 10.06
N SER A 463 14.77 -18.45 8.80
CA SER A 463 15.72 -17.65 8.01
C SER A 463 15.06 -16.43 7.41
N GLU A 464 15.82 -15.33 7.30
CA GLU A 464 15.36 -14.05 6.74
C GLU A 464 14.84 -14.19 5.30
N SER A 465 15.55 -14.95 4.46
CA SER A 465 15.18 -15.18 3.07
C SER A 465 13.86 -15.94 2.93
N MET A 466 13.60 -16.91 3.82
CA MET A 466 12.34 -17.65 3.87
C MET A 466 11.18 -16.73 4.27
N MET A 467 11.38 -15.84 5.23
CA MET A 467 10.35 -14.87 5.65
C MET A 467 10.00 -13.89 4.53
N ILE A 468 11.02 -13.32 3.86
CA ILE A 468 10.81 -12.40 2.73
C ILE A 468 10.09 -13.11 1.58
N PHE A 469 10.49 -14.33 1.25
CA PHE A 469 9.82 -15.12 0.21
C PHE A 469 8.34 -15.37 0.53
N MET A 470 8.03 -15.77 1.77
CA MET A 470 6.65 -16.01 2.20
C MET A 470 5.81 -14.74 2.25
N LEU A 471 6.41 -13.59 2.61
CA LEU A 471 5.74 -12.29 2.53
C LEU A 471 5.37 -11.93 1.08
N CYS A 472 6.32 -12.07 0.14
CA CYS A 472 6.07 -11.83 -1.27
C CYS A 472 4.97 -12.76 -1.82
N LEU A 473 5.00 -14.04 -1.42
CA LEU A 473 3.98 -15.01 -1.79
C LEU A 473 2.60 -14.62 -1.25
N TYR A 474 2.53 -14.21 0.02
CA TYR A 474 1.29 -13.76 0.65
C TYR A 474 0.71 -12.51 -0.04
N ASN A 475 1.54 -11.49 -0.31
CA ASN A 475 1.11 -10.27 -0.98
C ASN A 475 0.65 -10.52 -2.42
N GLY A 476 1.37 -11.38 -3.15
CA GLY A 476 0.99 -11.80 -4.50
C GLY A 476 -0.34 -12.57 -4.55
N LEU A 477 -0.62 -13.41 -3.55
CA LEU A 477 -1.85 -14.21 -3.49
C LEU A 477 -3.05 -13.47 -2.90
N SER A 478 -2.84 -12.55 -1.96
CA SER A 478 -3.93 -11.88 -1.23
C SER A 478 -4.65 -10.84 -2.08
N ILE A 479 -3.94 -10.06 -2.90
CA ILE A 479 -4.54 -8.98 -3.69
C ILE A 479 -5.39 -9.52 -4.85
N SER A 480 -5.08 -10.73 -5.34
CA SER A 480 -5.93 -11.51 -6.24
C SER A 480 -7.37 -11.70 -5.74
N CYS A 481 -7.58 -11.64 -4.42
CA CYS A 481 -8.87 -11.76 -3.79
C CYS A 481 -9.63 -10.43 -3.71
N LEU A 482 -8.95 -9.30 -3.49
CA LEU A 482 -9.62 -8.06 -3.07
C LEU A 482 -10.36 -7.35 -4.21
N GLU A 483 -9.99 -7.64 -5.47
CA GLU A 483 -10.34 -6.81 -6.62
C GLU A 483 -11.32 -7.46 -7.59
N LEU A 484 -12.05 -8.47 -7.11
CA LEU A 484 -13.20 -9.03 -7.82
C LEU A 484 -14.47 -8.36 -7.33
N PRO A 485 -14.97 -7.29 -7.99
CA PRO A 485 -16.31 -6.83 -7.69
C PRO A 485 -17.28 -7.95 -8.04
N GLY A 486 -17.97 -8.42 -7.00
CA GLY A 486 -19.19 -9.19 -7.12
C GLY A 486 -20.23 -8.29 -7.78
N CYS A 487 -20.24 -8.24 -9.10
CA CYS A 487 -21.49 -8.00 -9.79
C CYS A 487 -22.24 -9.32 -9.77
N SER A 488 -23.11 -9.48 -8.76
CA SER A 488 -24.24 -10.37 -8.89
C SER A 488 -24.97 -9.99 -10.17
N HIS A 489 -25.23 -10.99 -11.00
CA HIS A 489 -26.23 -10.90 -12.04
C HIS A 489 -27.58 -10.78 -11.33
N ASP A 490 -28.03 -9.55 -11.08
CA ASP A 490 -29.43 -9.24 -10.77
C ASP A 490 -29.98 -8.26 -11.81
#